data_AF-A0A223EJ55-F1
#
_entry.id   AF-A0A223EJ55-F1
#
_cell.length_a   1.000
_cell.length_b   1.000
_cell.length_c   1.000
_cell.angle_alpha   90.00
_cell.angle_beta   90.00
_cell.angle_gamma   90.00
#
_symmetry.space_group_name_H-M   'P 1'
#
loop_
_entity.id
_entity.type
_entity.pdbx_description
1 polymer ?
#
loop_
_entity_poly.entity_id
_entity_poly.type
_entity_poly.pdbx_seq_one_letter_code
_entity_poly.pdbx_strand_id
1 'polypeptide(L)'
;MDGFQRRREQKKLNILEAALGLFMEYGVQKISIGEIAKKANVSQVTIYNYFESKHNLIHEVFIYYTDKAMDEFEQILTSNIAFPEKIKQIMFTKNETAKQIHEDFYQYLMREYTSGLNYMEKIYTEKALPRFIDLFNEGKEQGYVDPNLSNEAILFFIKAMNEYIQREEVYQQILPLTEDIMKILFYGIVGKEEK
;
A
#
# COMPACT_ATOMS: atom_id res chain seq x y z
N MET A 1 -21.03 -13.43 16.00
CA MET A 1 -19.73 -14.10 16.18
C MET A 1 -19.60 -14.54 17.62
N ASP A 2 -19.41 -15.84 17.85
CA ASP A 2 -19.16 -16.38 19.19
C ASP A 2 -17.79 -15.92 19.71
N GLY A 3 -17.62 -15.82 21.04
CA GLY A 3 -16.38 -15.38 21.69
C GLY A 3 -15.16 -16.25 21.33
N PHE A 4 -15.38 -17.51 20.99
CA PHE A 4 -14.33 -18.39 20.46
C PHE A 4 -13.81 -17.94 19.09
N GLN A 5 -14.70 -17.60 18.16
CA GLN A 5 -14.32 -17.09 16.84
C GLN A 5 -13.55 -15.78 16.96
N ARG A 6 -14.00 -14.84 17.80
CA ARG A 6 -13.27 -13.57 18.01
C ARG A 6 -11.85 -13.77 18.53
N ARG A 7 -11.65 -14.68 19.50
CA ARG A 7 -10.31 -14.99 20.02
C ARG A 7 -9.42 -15.64 18.96
N ARG A 8 -10.00 -16.48 18.11
CA ARG A 8 -9.29 -17.12 16.99
C ARG A 8 -8.82 -16.09 15.97
N GLU A 9 -9.70 -15.18 15.54
CA GLU A 9 -9.37 -14.13 14.58
C GLU A 9 -8.35 -13.13 15.14
N GLN A 10 -8.49 -12.73 16.41
CA GLN A 10 -7.48 -11.86 17.05
C GLN A 10 -6.10 -12.52 17.08
N LYS A 11 -6.04 -13.83 17.32
CA LYS A 11 -4.76 -14.55 17.33
C LYS A 11 -4.16 -14.66 15.92
N LYS A 12 -5.00 -14.87 14.89
CA LYS A 12 -4.57 -14.81 13.49
C LYS A 12 -3.97 -13.42 13.18
N LEU A 13 -4.67 -12.35 13.55
CA LEU A 13 -4.23 -10.96 13.36
C LEU A 13 -2.88 -10.68 14.02
N ASN A 14 -2.71 -11.07 15.29
CA ASN A 14 -1.45 -10.87 16.01
C ASN A 14 -0.26 -11.57 15.33
N ILE A 15 -0.49 -12.75 14.72
CA ILE A 15 0.55 -13.46 13.96
C ILE A 15 0.89 -12.70 12.68
N LEU A 16 -0.13 -12.21 11.95
CA LEU A 16 0.05 -11.43 10.72
C LEU A 16 0.83 -10.13 10.99
N GLU A 17 0.49 -9.40 12.06
CA GLU A 17 1.19 -8.16 12.45
C GLU A 17 2.64 -8.42 12.85
N ALA A 18 2.89 -9.48 13.62
CA ALA A 18 4.24 -9.87 14.01
C ALA A 18 5.11 -10.24 12.79
N ALA A 19 4.54 -11.04 11.88
CA ALA A 19 5.20 -11.44 10.64
C ALA A 19 5.47 -10.24 9.73
N LEU A 20 4.46 -9.38 9.50
CA LEU A 20 4.61 -8.17 8.69
C LEU A 20 5.74 -7.28 9.20
N GLY A 21 5.78 -7.01 10.51
CA GLY A 21 6.84 -6.18 11.08
C GLY A 21 8.23 -6.80 10.94
N LEU A 22 8.36 -8.13 11.04
CA LEU A 22 9.65 -8.81 10.81
C LEU A 22 10.05 -8.78 9.33
N PHE A 23 9.10 -8.96 8.41
CA PHE A 23 9.38 -8.92 6.98
C PHE A 23 9.75 -7.52 6.50
N MET A 24 9.07 -6.49 7.01
CA MET A 24 9.42 -5.09 6.73
C MET A 24 10.85 -4.77 7.19
N GLU A 25 11.28 -5.26 8.35
CA GLU A 25 12.58 -4.91 8.93
C GLU A 25 13.75 -5.76 8.40
N TYR A 26 13.53 -7.06 8.17
CA TYR A 26 14.61 -8.04 7.93
C TYR A 26 14.46 -8.85 6.63
N GLY A 27 13.38 -8.62 5.88
CA GLY A 27 13.03 -9.43 4.70
C GLY A 27 12.31 -10.74 5.03
N VAL A 28 11.89 -11.45 4.00
CA VAL A 28 11.09 -12.68 4.11
C VAL A 28 11.99 -13.91 4.23
N GLN A 29 13.12 -13.90 3.52
CA GLN A 29 13.99 -15.07 3.41
C GLN A 29 14.63 -15.45 4.75
N LYS A 30 15.12 -14.45 5.49
CA LYS A 30 15.86 -14.66 6.75
C LYS A 30 14.98 -15.03 7.95
N ILE A 31 13.70 -14.68 7.91
CA ILE A 31 12.81 -14.84 9.06
C ILE A 31 12.24 -16.25 9.16
N SER A 32 12.43 -16.91 10.28
CA SER A 32 11.89 -18.24 10.58
C SER A 32 10.50 -18.19 11.22
N ILE A 33 9.76 -19.30 11.13
CA ILE A 33 8.48 -19.47 11.86
C ILE A 33 8.71 -19.37 13.38
N GLY A 34 9.88 -19.78 13.88
CA GLY A 34 10.24 -19.66 15.28
C GLY A 34 10.33 -18.20 15.75
N GLU A 35 10.92 -17.32 14.95
CA GLU A 35 11.01 -15.88 15.26
C GLU A 35 9.64 -15.21 15.24
N ILE A 36 8.80 -15.55 14.26
CA ILE A 36 7.42 -15.06 14.18
C ILE A 36 6.62 -15.54 15.39
N ALA A 37 6.74 -16.82 15.75
CA ALA A 37 6.06 -17.40 16.92
C ALA A 37 6.46 -16.69 18.22
N LYS A 38 7.76 -16.43 18.39
CA LYS A 38 8.28 -15.68 19.53
C LYS A 38 7.72 -14.25 19.58
N LYS A 39 7.71 -13.52 18.46
CA LYS A 39 7.20 -12.14 18.39
C LYS A 39 5.68 -12.07 18.61
N ALA A 40 4.93 -13.03 18.08
CA ALA A 40 3.47 -13.12 18.24
C ALA A 40 3.03 -13.74 19.59
N ASN A 41 3.97 -14.19 20.42
CA ASN A 41 3.71 -14.91 21.67
C ASN A 41 2.79 -16.14 21.49
N VAL A 42 3.14 -16.99 20.53
CA VAL A 42 2.45 -18.26 20.22
C VAL A 42 3.46 -19.39 20.01
N SER A 43 3.01 -20.64 19.97
CA SER A 43 3.87 -21.76 19.55
C SER A 43 3.99 -21.83 18.03
N GLN A 44 5.08 -22.42 17.51
CA GLN A 44 5.20 -22.69 16.07
C GLN A 44 4.06 -23.56 15.56
N VAL A 45 3.64 -24.56 16.34
CA VAL A 45 2.47 -25.40 16.06
C VAL A 45 1.20 -24.55 15.87
N THR A 46 1.03 -23.50 16.67
CA THR A 46 -0.10 -22.57 16.49
C THR A 46 -0.04 -21.94 15.11
N ILE A 47 1.10 -21.41 14.68
CA ILE A 47 1.23 -20.81 13.34
C ILE A 47 0.90 -21.81 12.24
N TYR A 48 1.44 -23.03 12.30
CA TYR A 48 1.12 -24.07 11.32
C TYR A 48 -0.37 -24.44 11.32
N ASN A 49 -1.06 -24.39 12.46
CA ASN A 49 -2.51 -24.62 12.53
C ASN A 49 -3.35 -23.52 11.86
N TYR A 50 -2.84 -22.27 11.79
CA TYR A 50 -3.56 -21.16 11.15
C TYR A 50 -3.23 -21.02 9.66
N PHE A 51 -1.98 -21.31 9.28
CA PHE A 51 -1.45 -20.94 7.97
C PHE A 51 -0.93 -22.13 7.17
N GLU A 52 -0.81 -23.33 7.74
CA GLU A 52 -0.35 -24.58 7.11
C GLU A 52 1.13 -24.59 6.67
N SER A 53 1.65 -23.50 6.14
CA SER A 53 3.04 -23.37 5.67
C SER A 53 3.58 -21.94 5.84
N LYS A 54 4.90 -21.79 5.78
CA LYS A 54 5.54 -20.45 5.73
C LYS A 54 5.10 -19.68 4.49
N HIS A 55 4.96 -20.35 3.34
CA HIS A 55 4.55 -19.71 2.08
C HIS A 55 3.13 -19.12 2.18
N ASN A 56 2.17 -19.90 2.69
CA ASN A 56 0.80 -19.43 2.92
C ASN A 56 0.74 -18.29 3.94
N LEU A 57 1.55 -18.34 5.01
CA LEU A 57 1.67 -17.22 5.96
C LEU A 57 2.16 -15.95 5.25
N ILE A 58 3.18 -16.05 4.39
CA ILE A 58 3.68 -14.89 3.65
C ILE A 58 2.59 -14.32 2.73
N HIS A 59 1.86 -15.17 2.02
CA HIS A 59 0.75 -14.75 1.16
C HIS A 59 -0.39 -14.07 1.95
N GLU A 60 -0.75 -14.60 3.11
CA GLU A 60 -1.75 -13.98 3.99
C GLU A 60 -1.26 -12.65 4.58
N VAL A 61 0.04 -12.53 4.89
CA VAL A 61 0.64 -11.26 5.32
C VAL A 61 0.59 -10.22 4.20
N PHE A 62 0.76 -10.63 2.94
CA PHE A 62 0.62 -9.76 1.78
C PHE A 62 -0.82 -9.24 1.61
N ILE A 63 -1.81 -10.13 1.69
CA ILE A 63 -3.23 -9.74 1.66
C ILE A 63 -3.52 -8.75 2.79
N TYR A 64 -3.11 -9.09 4.01
CA TYR A 64 -3.28 -8.23 5.19
C TYR A 64 -2.63 -6.85 5.01
N TYR A 65 -1.41 -6.79 4.50
CA TYR A 65 -0.72 -5.53 4.21
C TYR A 65 -1.47 -4.69 3.17
N THR A 66 -1.97 -5.34 2.11
CA THR A 66 -2.72 -4.69 1.04
C THR A 66 -4.04 -4.12 1.56
N ASP A 67 -4.78 -4.89 2.35
CA ASP A 67 -6.05 -4.45 2.95
C ASP A 67 -5.82 -3.29 3.91
N LYS A 68 -4.82 -3.39 4.79
CA LYS A 68 -4.46 -2.32 5.71
C LYS A 68 -4.10 -1.03 4.96
N ALA A 69 -3.32 -1.13 3.89
CA ALA A 69 -2.97 0.03 3.06
C ALA A 69 -4.20 0.65 2.38
N MET A 70 -5.18 -0.16 1.98
CA MET A 70 -6.44 0.33 1.41
C MET A 70 -7.30 1.00 2.48
N ASP A 71 -7.40 0.44 3.68
CA ASP A 71 -8.16 1.02 4.79
C ASP A 71 -7.58 2.38 5.20
N GLU A 72 -6.25 2.51 5.28
CA GLU A 72 -5.56 3.78 5.53
C GLU A 72 -5.86 4.82 4.42
N PHE A 73 -5.87 4.38 3.16
CA PHE A 73 -6.22 5.24 2.03
C PHE A 73 -7.66 5.75 2.13
N GLU A 74 -8.63 4.88 2.43
CA GLU A 74 -10.03 5.27 2.65
C GLU A 74 -10.19 6.24 3.82
N GLN A 75 -9.45 6.05 4.91
CA GLN A 75 -9.48 6.96 6.06
C GLN A 75 -9.03 8.37 5.68
N ILE A 76 -8.00 8.50 4.83
CA ILE A 76 -7.55 9.81 4.35
C ILE A 76 -8.63 10.46 3.49
N LEU A 77 -9.22 9.71 2.56
CA LEU A 77 -10.24 10.23 1.64
C LEU A 77 -11.51 10.70 2.36
N THR A 78 -11.94 9.94 3.37
CA THR A 78 -13.13 10.21 4.16
C THR A 78 -12.90 11.20 5.30
N SER A 79 -11.65 11.62 5.53
CA SER A 79 -11.34 12.64 6.53
C SER A 79 -11.80 14.04 6.11
N ASN A 80 -12.02 14.90 7.12
CA ASN A 80 -12.47 16.29 6.92
C ASN A 80 -11.32 17.28 6.64
N ILE A 81 -10.14 16.80 6.26
CA ILE A 81 -9.00 17.67 5.92
C ILE A 81 -9.15 18.21 4.49
N ALA A 82 -8.49 19.34 4.20
CA ALA A 82 -8.56 19.96 2.88
C ALA A 82 -7.95 19.06 1.79
N PHE A 83 -8.45 19.16 0.56
CA PHE A 83 -7.96 18.38 -0.58
C PHE A 83 -6.42 18.38 -0.73
N PRO A 84 -5.71 19.52 -0.68
CA PRO A 84 -4.25 19.52 -0.75
C PRO A 84 -3.58 18.70 0.36
N GLU A 85 -4.18 18.65 1.54
CA GLU A 85 -3.67 17.86 2.67
C GLU A 85 -3.99 16.37 2.49
N LYS A 86 -5.16 16.00 1.95
CA LYS A 86 -5.47 14.62 1.53
C LYS A 86 -4.42 14.11 0.54
N ILE A 87 -4.17 14.91 -0.50
CA ILE A 87 -3.16 14.67 -1.54
C ILE A 87 -1.77 14.49 -0.92
N LYS A 88 -1.37 15.41 -0.04
CA LYS A 88 -0.09 15.33 0.68
C LYS A 88 0.00 14.06 1.52
N GLN A 89 -1.04 13.66 2.25
CA GLN A 89 -1.00 12.44 3.05
C GLN A 89 -0.93 11.18 2.18
N ILE A 90 -1.72 11.10 1.10
CA ILE A 90 -1.65 10.00 0.13
C ILE A 90 -0.23 9.85 -0.44
N MET A 91 0.48 10.98 -0.61
CA MET A 91 1.82 11.02 -1.20
C MET A 91 2.96 10.79 -0.22
N PHE A 92 2.88 11.40 0.97
CA PHE A 92 4.03 11.53 1.87
C PHE A 92 3.90 10.73 3.15
N THR A 93 2.70 10.27 3.56
CA THR A 93 2.55 9.41 4.75
C THR A 93 3.34 8.09 4.61
N LYS A 94 3.71 7.71 3.38
CA LYS A 94 4.55 6.54 3.11
C LYS A 94 6.04 6.83 2.92
N ASN A 95 6.50 8.08 2.95
CA ASN A 95 7.94 8.35 2.73
C ASN A 95 8.83 7.84 3.88
N GLU A 96 8.27 7.57 5.06
CA GLU A 96 8.99 6.92 6.16
C GLU A 96 8.85 5.40 6.10
N THR A 97 7.65 4.87 5.90
CA THR A 97 7.40 3.41 5.81
C THR A 97 8.06 2.79 4.59
N ALA A 98 7.99 3.42 3.41
CA ALA A 98 8.61 2.94 2.17
C ALA A 98 10.14 2.93 2.23
N LYS A 99 10.75 3.88 2.94
CA LYS A 99 12.21 3.89 3.23
C LYS A 99 12.64 2.78 4.20
N GLN A 100 11.69 2.20 4.94
CA GLN A 100 11.93 1.15 5.92
C GLN A 100 11.56 -0.25 5.42
N ILE A 101 10.97 -0.38 4.23
CA ILE A 101 10.70 -1.71 3.65
C ILE A 101 12.02 -2.32 3.23
N HIS A 102 12.36 -3.46 3.84
CA HIS A 102 13.49 -4.26 3.44
C HIS A 102 13.34 -4.73 1.97
N GLU A 103 14.42 -4.57 1.19
CA GLU A 103 14.45 -4.83 -0.25
C GLU A 103 13.91 -6.23 -0.64
N ASP A 104 14.33 -7.28 0.08
CA ASP A 104 13.81 -8.66 -0.12
C ASP A 104 12.29 -8.77 0.06
N PHE A 105 11.70 -8.07 1.03
CA PHE A 105 10.24 -8.06 1.18
C PHE A 105 9.59 -7.31 0.02
N TYR A 106 10.15 -6.17 -0.39
CA TYR A 106 9.66 -5.43 -1.55
C TYR A 106 9.69 -6.27 -2.84
N GLN A 107 10.79 -6.95 -3.13
CA GLN A 107 10.91 -7.84 -4.29
C GLN A 107 9.87 -8.96 -4.24
N TYR A 108 9.63 -9.54 -3.06
CA TYR A 108 8.56 -10.52 -2.90
C TYR A 108 7.19 -9.93 -3.25
N LEU A 109 6.86 -8.72 -2.76
CA LEU A 109 5.61 -8.02 -3.08
C LEU A 109 5.45 -7.83 -4.59
N MET A 110 6.50 -7.38 -5.28
CA MET A 110 6.48 -7.12 -6.73
C MET A 110 6.38 -8.40 -7.56
N ARG A 111 7.00 -9.49 -7.10
CA ARG A 111 6.87 -10.80 -7.74
C ARG A 111 5.46 -11.35 -7.65
N GLU A 112 4.81 -11.23 -6.49
CA GLU A 112 3.41 -11.64 -6.32
C GLU A 112 2.45 -10.78 -7.16
N TYR A 113 2.77 -9.49 -7.32
CA TYR A 113 2.02 -8.60 -8.21
C TYR A 113 2.08 -9.05 -9.68
N THR A 114 3.25 -9.47 -10.16
CA THR A 114 3.46 -9.87 -11.56
C THR A 114 3.08 -11.33 -11.86
N SER A 115 2.90 -12.17 -10.84
CA SER A 115 2.64 -13.62 -11.00
C SER A 115 1.18 -13.99 -11.30
N GLY A 116 0.27 -13.02 -11.46
CA GLY A 116 -1.13 -13.26 -11.81
C GLY A 116 -2.04 -13.68 -10.64
N LEU A 117 -1.51 -13.81 -9.42
CA LEU A 117 -2.29 -13.92 -8.16
C LEU A 117 -2.65 -12.52 -7.64
N ASN A 118 -3.21 -11.68 -8.51
CA ASN A 118 -3.07 -10.23 -8.37
C ASN A 118 -4.10 -9.58 -7.43
N TYR A 119 -4.06 -9.95 -6.15
CA TYR A 119 -4.90 -9.33 -5.13
C TYR A 119 -4.67 -7.82 -5.05
N MET A 120 -3.42 -7.37 -5.20
CA MET A 120 -3.08 -5.94 -5.25
C MET A 120 -3.69 -5.24 -6.47
N GLU A 121 -3.55 -5.76 -7.69
CA GLU A 121 -4.22 -5.18 -8.87
C GLU A 121 -5.73 -5.21 -8.75
N LYS A 122 -6.29 -6.28 -8.16
CA LYS A 122 -7.72 -6.37 -7.87
C LYS A 122 -8.15 -5.25 -6.94
N ILE A 123 -7.46 -5.06 -5.82
CA ILE A 123 -7.74 -3.97 -4.87
C ILE A 123 -7.55 -2.61 -5.54
N TYR A 124 -6.50 -2.43 -6.33
CA TYR A 124 -6.26 -1.21 -7.07
C TYR A 124 -7.42 -0.89 -8.03
N THR A 125 -7.83 -1.86 -8.84
CA THR A 125 -8.83 -1.67 -9.90
C THR A 125 -10.25 -1.55 -9.34
N GLU A 126 -10.60 -2.41 -8.38
CA GLU A 126 -11.96 -2.48 -7.84
C GLU A 126 -12.21 -1.47 -6.72
N LYS A 127 -11.17 -1.04 -5.99
CA LYS A 127 -11.32 -0.13 -4.84
C LYS A 127 -10.59 1.19 -5.02
N ALA A 128 -9.27 1.18 -5.28
CA ALA A 128 -8.49 2.42 -5.26
C ALA A 128 -8.82 3.35 -6.45
N LEU A 129 -8.99 2.82 -7.67
CA LEU A 129 -9.26 3.62 -8.86
C LEU A 129 -10.57 4.42 -8.78
N PRO A 130 -11.74 3.83 -8.43
CA PRO A 130 -12.97 4.60 -8.23
C PRO A 130 -12.79 5.75 -7.23
N ARG A 131 -12.03 5.50 -6.16
CA ARG A 131 -11.76 6.48 -5.12
C ARG A 131 -10.86 7.63 -5.58
N PHE A 132 -9.88 7.36 -6.43
CA PHE A 132 -9.12 8.43 -7.08
C PHE A 132 -10.02 9.30 -7.95
N ILE A 133 -10.95 8.71 -8.70
CA ILE A 133 -11.92 9.48 -9.50
C ILE A 133 -12.75 10.40 -8.61
N ASP A 134 -13.31 9.87 -7.51
CA ASP A 134 -14.07 10.64 -6.53
C ASP A 134 -13.23 11.81 -5.98
N LEU A 135 -11.97 11.54 -5.62
CA LEU A 135 -11.04 12.55 -5.12
C LEU A 135 -10.78 13.66 -6.15
N PHE A 136 -10.50 13.32 -7.41
CA PHE A 136 -10.26 14.33 -8.44
C PHE A 136 -11.51 15.14 -8.77
N ASN A 137 -12.69 14.54 -8.72
CA ASN A 137 -13.96 15.26 -8.86
C ASN A 137 -14.16 16.26 -7.71
N GLU A 138 -13.93 15.83 -6.46
CA GLU A 138 -13.92 16.72 -5.29
C GLU A 138 -12.93 17.88 -5.50
N GLY A 139 -11.72 17.58 -5.98
CA GLY A 139 -10.70 18.58 -6.30
C GLY A 139 -11.15 19.58 -7.36
N LYS A 140 -11.89 19.16 -8.38
CA LYS A 140 -12.45 20.05 -9.42
C LYS A 140 -13.52 20.97 -8.86
N GLU A 141 -14.46 20.42 -8.08
CA GLU A 141 -15.53 21.20 -7.45
C GLU A 141 -14.97 22.26 -6.49
N GLN A 142 -13.90 21.92 -5.76
CA GLN A 142 -13.22 22.83 -4.84
C GLN A 142 -12.24 23.79 -5.53
N GLY A 143 -12.02 23.67 -6.84
CA GLY A 143 -11.11 24.52 -7.61
C GLY A 143 -9.62 24.22 -7.44
N TYR A 144 -9.27 23.06 -6.88
CA TYR A 144 -7.88 22.58 -6.77
C TYR A 144 -7.39 21.83 -8.01
N VAL A 145 -8.30 21.33 -8.84
CA VAL A 145 -8.01 20.61 -10.10
C VAL A 145 -8.69 21.34 -11.24
N ASP A 146 -8.00 21.48 -12.39
CA ASP A 146 -8.59 22.10 -13.57
C ASP A 146 -9.86 21.36 -14.00
N PRO A 147 -11.04 22.02 -14.04
CA PRO A 147 -12.30 21.38 -14.41
C PRO A 147 -12.33 20.87 -15.85
N ASN A 148 -11.43 21.35 -16.72
CA ASN A 148 -11.34 20.93 -18.12
C ASN A 148 -10.49 19.67 -18.33
N LEU A 149 -9.71 19.23 -17.33
CA LEU A 149 -8.98 17.96 -17.42
C LEU A 149 -9.95 16.79 -17.33
N SER A 150 -9.92 15.88 -18.30
CA SER A 150 -10.77 14.68 -18.25
C SER A 150 -10.27 13.69 -17.19
N ASN A 151 -11.19 12.97 -16.55
CA ASN A 151 -10.81 11.94 -15.57
C ASN A 151 -10.02 10.82 -16.26
N GLU A 152 -10.33 10.51 -17.51
CA GLU A 152 -9.64 9.52 -18.33
C GLU A 152 -8.17 9.87 -18.53
N ALA A 153 -7.85 11.14 -18.78
CA ALA A 153 -6.47 11.60 -18.94
C ALA A 153 -5.69 11.50 -17.62
N ILE A 154 -6.30 11.92 -16.52
CA ILE A 154 -5.71 11.82 -15.17
C ILE A 154 -5.42 10.35 -14.82
N LEU A 155 -6.40 9.46 -15.03
CA LEU A 155 -6.26 8.03 -14.77
C LEU A 155 -5.21 7.36 -15.66
N PHE A 156 -5.19 7.70 -16.95
CA PHE A 156 -4.17 7.21 -17.87
C PHE A 156 -2.76 7.57 -17.37
N PHE A 157 -2.57 8.83 -16.96
CA PHE A 157 -1.29 9.30 -16.43
C PHE A 157 -0.89 8.56 -15.14
N ILE A 158 -1.81 8.43 -14.18
CA ILE A 158 -1.57 7.71 -12.92
C ILE A 158 -1.24 6.23 -13.18
N LYS A 159 -1.99 5.58 -14.08
CA LYS A 159 -1.75 4.18 -14.44
C LYS A 159 -0.39 3.99 -15.10
N ALA A 160 -0.02 4.86 -16.04
CA ALA A 160 1.29 4.81 -16.69
C ALA A 160 2.44 4.98 -15.68
N MET A 161 2.30 5.91 -14.73
CA MET A 161 3.27 6.07 -13.64
C MET A 161 3.34 4.84 -12.75
N ASN A 162 2.18 4.30 -12.34
CA ASN A 162 2.09 3.13 -11.47
C ASN A 162 2.76 1.90 -12.11
N GLU A 163 2.47 1.63 -13.38
CA GLU A 163 3.10 0.55 -14.15
C GLU A 163 4.61 0.75 -14.31
N TYR A 164 5.08 1.99 -14.44
CA TYR A 164 6.50 2.28 -14.53
C TYR A 164 7.22 2.09 -13.17
N ILE A 165 6.65 2.60 -12.08
CA ILE A 165 7.22 2.52 -10.72
C ILE A 165 7.32 1.07 -10.22
N GLN A 166 6.41 0.21 -10.64
CA GLN A 166 6.39 -1.20 -10.23
C GLN A 166 7.49 -2.05 -10.87
N ARG A 167 8.21 -1.53 -11.85
CA ARG A 167 9.37 -2.24 -12.41
C ARG A 167 10.46 -2.33 -11.36
N GLU A 168 11.00 -3.53 -11.16
CA GLU A 168 11.98 -3.83 -10.11
C GLU A 168 13.17 -2.87 -10.14
N GLU A 169 13.69 -2.58 -11.33
CA GLU A 169 14.84 -1.70 -11.57
C GLU A 169 14.56 -0.21 -11.29
N VAL A 170 13.30 0.18 -11.25
CA VAL A 170 12.87 1.58 -11.27
C VAL A 170 12.55 2.10 -9.86
N TYR A 171 12.00 1.27 -8.99
CA TYR A 171 11.52 1.72 -7.67
C TYR A 171 12.58 2.44 -6.84
N GLN A 172 13.77 1.83 -6.70
CA GLN A 172 14.87 2.42 -5.92
C GLN A 172 15.39 3.72 -6.52
N GLN A 173 15.26 3.90 -7.84
CA GLN A 173 15.64 5.14 -8.52
C GLN A 173 14.59 6.25 -8.33
N ILE A 174 13.31 5.87 -8.25
CA ILE A 174 12.20 6.82 -8.08
C ILE A 174 12.03 7.24 -6.63
N LEU A 175 12.31 6.37 -5.65
CA LEU A 175 12.09 6.67 -4.23
C LEU A 175 12.68 8.02 -3.79
N PRO A 176 13.92 8.40 -4.15
CA PRO A 176 14.49 9.72 -3.85
C PRO A 176 13.83 10.89 -4.60
N LEU A 177 13.21 10.62 -5.76
CA LEU A 177 12.59 11.60 -6.65
C LEU A 177 11.10 11.79 -6.39
N THR A 178 10.51 11.03 -5.46
CA THR A 178 9.07 11.01 -5.18
C THR A 178 8.50 12.40 -4.96
N GLU A 179 9.17 13.25 -4.17
CA GLU A 179 8.72 14.62 -3.91
C GLU A 179 8.64 15.47 -5.19
N ASP A 180 9.66 15.42 -6.05
CA ASP A 180 9.71 16.21 -7.28
C ASP A 180 8.72 15.68 -8.33
N ILE A 181 8.59 14.36 -8.44
CA ILE A 181 7.58 13.72 -9.27
C ILE A 181 6.17 14.14 -8.83
N MET A 182 5.92 14.23 -7.52
CA MET A 182 4.65 14.72 -7.01
C MET A 182 4.43 16.19 -7.36
N LYS A 183 5.44 17.05 -7.23
CA LYS A 183 5.33 18.46 -7.65
C LYS A 183 4.97 18.55 -9.14
N ILE A 184 5.61 17.75 -9.98
CA ILE A 184 5.30 17.69 -11.42
C ILE A 184 3.85 17.24 -11.66
N LEU A 185 3.36 16.24 -10.92
CA LEU A 185 1.96 15.78 -11.07
C LEU A 185 0.95 16.89 -10.71
N PHE A 186 1.18 17.66 -9.65
CA PHE A 186 0.20 18.66 -9.18
C PHE A 186 0.35 20.04 -9.78
N TYR A 187 1.57 20.43 -10.15
CA TYR A 187 1.88 21.78 -10.60
C TYR A 187 2.44 21.83 -12.01
N GLY A 188 2.65 20.67 -12.65
CA GLY A 188 3.34 20.60 -13.93
C GLY A 188 4.81 21.01 -13.82
N ILE A 189 5.49 21.05 -14.96
CA ILE A 189 6.91 21.43 -15.04
C ILE A 189 7.10 22.95 -14.87
N VAL A 190 6.10 23.74 -15.31
CA VAL A 190 6.11 25.21 -15.19
C VAL A 190 5.82 25.67 -13.76
N GLY A 191 5.15 24.83 -12.95
CA GLY A 191 4.71 25.18 -11.60
C GLY A 191 3.39 25.96 -11.61
N LYS A 192 2.94 26.38 -10.42
CA LYS A 192 1.87 27.39 -10.32
C LYS A 192 2.42 28.74 -10.80
N GLU A 193 1.74 29.40 -11.74
CA GLU A 193 1.88 30.86 -11.87
C GLU A 193 1.43 31.46 -10.53
N GLU A 194 2.34 32.15 -9.85
CA GLU A 194 1.95 33.04 -8.77
C GLU A 194 0.97 34.07 -9.35
N LYS A 195 -0.28 34.04 -8.87
CA LYS A 195 -1.24 35.13 -9.10
C LYS A 195 -0.99 36.25 -8.11
#